data_AF-A0A8R7PT67-F1
#
_entry.id   AF-A0A8R7PT67-F1
#
_cell.length_a   1.000
_cell.length_b   1.000
_cell.length_c   1.000
_cell.angle_alpha   90.00
_cell.angle_beta   90.00
_cell.angle_gamma   90.00
#
_symmetry.space_group_name_H-M   'P 1'
#
loop_
_entity.id
_entity.type
_entity.pdbx_description
1 polymer ?
#
loop_
_entity_poly.entity_id
_entity_poly.type
_entity_poly.pdbx_seq_one_letter_code
_entity_poly.pdbx_strand_id
1 'polypeptide(L)'
;MAELEAGSICMAAGGGGRLRNALSGVLCAFTLLLIGVLAFSIRLFSVIKYESVIHEFDPYFNYRVTQFLSKSGIYEFWNWFDDRTWYPLGRVIGGTVYPGLTLTAGTIWWYVKCFIP
;
A
#
# COMPACT_ATOMS: atom_id res chain seq x y z
N MET A 1 -26.22 -6.01 -57.76
CA MET A 1 -27.15 -6.23 -56.61
C MET A 1 -26.54 -7.06 -55.48
N ALA A 2 -25.45 -7.81 -55.67
CA ALA A 2 -24.77 -8.56 -54.59
C ALA A 2 -23.91 -7.70 -53.62
N GLU A 3 -23.45 -6.52 -54.06
CA GLU A 3 -22.60 -5.63 -53.25
C GLU A 3 -23.34 -4.84 -52.15
N LEU A 4 -24.68 -4.79 -52.19
CA LEU A 4 -25.49 -4.05 -51.20
C LEU A 4 -25.79 -4.84 -49.92
N GLU A 5 -25.76 -6.18 -49.98
CA GLU A 5 -25.95 -7.05 -48.81
C GLU A 5 -24.68 -7.09 -47.93
N ALA A 6 -23.49 -7.06 -48.54
CA ALA A 6 -22.21 -7.13 -47.82
C ALA A 6 -21.96 -5.92 -46.88
N GLY A 7 -22.45 -4.73 -47.24
CA GLY A 7 -22.33 -3.52 -46.43
C GLY A 7 -23.19 -3.52 -45.16
N SER A 8 -24.35 -4.17 -45.20
CA SER A 8 -25.28 -4.23 -44.04
C SER A 8 -24.80 -5.20 -42.96
N ILE A 9 -24.06 -6.26 -43.33
CA ILE A 9 -23.55 -7.27 -42.39
C ILE A 9 -22.29 -6.74 -41.65
N CYS A 10 -21.50 -5.87 -42.29
CA CYS A 10 -20.28 -5.30 -41.70
C CYS A 10 -20.58 -4.25 -40.61
N MET A 11 -21.66 -3.47 -40.74
CA MET A 11 -22.03 -2.44 -39.74
C MET A 11 -22.61 -3.02 -38.43
N ALA A 12 -23.11 -4.26 -38.43
CA ALA A 12 -23.72 -4.89 -37.25
C ALA A 12 -22.69 -5.48 -36.25
N ALA A 13 -21.44 -5.68 -36.67
CA ALA A 13 -20.42 -6.38 -35.87
C ALA A 13 -19.68 -5.50 -34.84
N GLY A 14 -19.79 -4.16 -34.92
CA GLY A 14 -19.01 -3.24 -34.11
C GLY A 14 -19.60 -2.85 -32.74
N GLY A 15 -20.90 -3.06 -32.53
CA GLY A 15 -21.61 -2.60 -31.31
C GLY A 15 -21.46 -3.54 -30.11
N GLY A 16 -21.44 -4.86 -30.35
CA GLY A 16 -21.46 -5.88 -29.29
C GLY A 16 -20.14 -6.01 -28.51
N GLY A 17 -19.00 -5.65 -29.11
CA GLY A 17 -17.69 -5.76 -28.47
C GLY A 17 -17.48 -4.72 -27.36
N ARG A 18 -17.95 -3.49 -27.55
CA ARG A 18 -17.74 -2.39 -26.57
C ARG A 18 -18.53 -2.63 -25.27
N LEU A 19 -19.79 -3.07 -25.38
CA LEU A 19 -20.62 -3.39 -24.22
C LEU A 19 -20.10 -4.63 -23.47
N ARG A 20 -19.71 -5.69 -24.17
CA ARG A 20 -19.13 -6.89 -23.56
C ARG A 20 -17.81 -6.60 -22.84
N ASN A 21 -16.96 -5.74 -23.41
CA ASN A 21 -15.69 -5.36 -22.79
C ASN A 21 -15.91 -4.42 -21.59
N ALA A 22 -16.90 -3.53 -21.63
CA ALA A 22 -17.27 -2.69 -20.50
C ALA A 22 -17.83 -3.52 -19.33
N LEU A 23 -18.76 -4.45 -19.61
CA LEU A 23 -19.29 -5.37 -18.60
C LEU A 23 -18.20 -6.29 -18.03
N SER A 24 -17.32 -6.82 -18.89
CA SER A 24 -16.17 -7.60 -18.44
C SER A 24 -15.23 -6.78 -17.56
N GLY A 25 -14.97 -5.52 -17.89
CA GLY A 25 -14.14 -4.62 -17.08
C GLY A 25 -14.75 -4.36 -15.70
N VAL A 26 -16.06 -4.12 -15.64
CA VAL A 26 -16.78 -3.92 -14.37
C VAL A 26 -16.77 -5.18 -13.51
N LEU A 27 -17.02 -6.36 -14.10
CA LEU A 27 -16.98 -7.64 -13.39
C LEU A 27 -15.57 -7.96 -12.89
N CYS A 28 -14.53 -7.70 -13.69
CA CYS A 28 -13.14 -7.86 -13.27
C CYS A 28 -12.79 -6.91 -12.12
N ALA A 29 -13.14 -5.63 -12.22
CA ALA A 29 -12.90 -4.64 -11.17
C ALA A 29 -13.63 -5.01 -9.87
N PHE A 30 -14.89 -5.45 -9.97
CA PHE A 30 -15.67 -5.90 -8.83
C PHE A 30 -15.05 -7.15 -8.17
N THR A 31 -14.60 -8.11 -8.98
CA THR A 31 -13.92 -9.32 -8.49
C THR A 31 -12.61 -8.97 -7.80
N LEU A 32 -11.80 -8.07 -8.35
CA LEU A 32 -10.55 -7.62 -7.73
C LEU A 32 -10.79 -6.87 -6.41
N LEU A 33 -11.83 -6.05 -6.34
CA LEU A 33 -12.23 -5.38 -5.10
C LEU A 33 -12.63 -6.41 -4.03
N LEU A 34 -13.45 -7.40 -4.37
CA LEU A 34 -13.84 -8.48 -3.46
C LEU A 34 -12.63 -9.25 -2.94
N ILE A 35 -11.70 -9.64 -3.82
CA ILE A 35 -10.47 -10.33 -3.42
C ILE A 35 -9.63 -9.44 -2.48
N GLY A 36 -9.53 -8.14 -2.77
CA GLY A 36 -8.82 -7.18 -1.93
C GLY A 36 -9.41 -7.05 -0.52
N VAL A 37 -10.73 -6.90 -0.42
CA VAL A 37 -11.44 -6.84 0.88
C VAL A 37 -11.28 -8.14 1.65
N LEU A 38 -11.42 -9.28 0.98
CA LEU A 38 -11.27 -10.59 1.62
C LEU A 38 -9.84 -10.82 2.12
N ALA A 39 -8.82 -10.48 1.31
CA ALA A 39 -7.42 -10.57 1.70
C ALA A 39 -7.08 -9.67 2.91
N PHE A 40 -7.66 -8.46 2.96
CA PHE A 40 -7.51 -7.55 4.09
C PHE A 40 -8.17 -8.12 5.36
N SER A 41 -9.40 -8.63 5.26
CA SER A 41 -10.15 -9.22 6.37
C SER A 41 -9.42 -10.42 6.99
N ILE A 42 -8.82 -11.30 6.18
CA ILE A 42 -8.05 -12.45 6.68
C ILE A 42 -6.85 -11.99 7.54
N ARG A 43 -6.16 -10.92 7.14
CA ARG A 43 -5.01 -10.38 7.90
C ARG A 43 -5.43 -9.68 9.20
N LEU A 44 -6.62 -9.09 9.24
CA LEU A 44 -7.17 -8.46 10.45
C LEU A 44 -7.57 -9.48 11.53
N PHE A 45 -7.79 -10.74 11.18
CA PHE A 45 -8.22 -11.77 12.14
C PHE A 45 -7.32 -11.87 13.38
N SER A 46 -6.00 -11.77 13.19
CA SER A 46 -5.05 -11.79 14.31
C SER A 46 -5.20 -10.58 15.24
N VAL A 47 -5.50 -9.41 14.67
CA VAL A 47 -5.64 -8.14 15.41
C VAL A 47 -6.97 -8.03 16.16
N ILE A 48 -8.01 -8.73 15.71
CA ILE A 48 -9.32 -8.76 16.39
C ILE A 48 -9.31 -9.74 17.57
N LYS A 49 -8.59 -10.86 17.43
CA LYS A 49 -8.53 -11.92 18.44
C LYS A 49 -7.54 -11.63 19.56
N TYR A 50 -6.42 -11.01 19.24
CA TYR A 50 -5.39 -10.59 20.19
C TYR A 50 -5.44 -9.06 20.33
N GLU A 51 -4.90 -8.51 21.41
CA GLU A 51 -4.77 -7.06 21.53
C GLU A 51 -3.93 -6.51 20.36
N SER A 52 -4.26 -5.31 19.87
CA SER A 52 -3.53 -4.64 18.79
C SER A 52 -2.16 -4.16 19.27
N VAL A 53 -1.28 -5.11 19.54
CA VAL A 53 0.10 -4.91 19.97
C VAL A 53 0.99 -5.47 18.87
N ILE A 54 2.17 -4.87 18.72
CA ILE A 54 3.19 -5.38 17.80
C ILE A 54 3.58 -6.78 18.26
N HIS A 55 3.17 -7.76 17.48
CA HIS A 55 3.59 -9.15 17.64
C HIS A 55 4.99 -9.31 17.05
N GLU A 56 5.83 -10.12 17.72
CA GLU A 56 7.23 -10.38 17.39
C GLU A 56 8.22 -9.25 17.76
N PHE A 57 9.49 -9.62 17.97
CA PHE A 57 10.54 -8.72 18.45
C PHE A 57 11.08 -7.77 17.36
N ASP A 58 11.22 -8.25 16.13
CA ASP A 58 11.81 -7.48 15.02
C ASP A 58 11.06 -6.17 14.69
N PRO A 59 9.71 -6.15 14.64
CA PRO A 59 9.01 -4.93 14.24
C PRO A 59 9.08 -3.80 15.28
N TYR A 60 9.48 -4.08 16.54
CA TYR A 60 9.72 -3.02 17.53
C TYR A 60 10.82 -2.05 17.10
N PHE A 61 11.85 -2.54 16.41
CA PHE A 61 12.89 -1.68 15.87
C PHE A 61 12.30 -0.73 14.81
N ASN A 62 11.60 -1.28 13.82
CA ASN A 62 10.98 -0.51 12.73
C ASN A 62 9.99 0.53 13.26
N TYR A 63 9.23 0.18 14.30
CA TYR A 63 8.33 1.11 14.98
C TYR A 63 9.10 2.27 15.64
N ARG A 64 10.15 1.99 16.41
CA ARG A 64 10.97 3.04 17.05
C ARG A 64 11.58 3.98 16.02
N VAL A 65 12.11 3.44 14.93
CA VAL A 65 12.68 4.25 13.85
C VAL A 65 11.63 5.15 13.21
N THR A 66 10.44 4.61 12.94
CA THR A 66 9.32 5.39 12.37
C THR A 66 8.84 6.48 13.33
N GLN A 67 8.81 6.20 14.64
CA GLN A 67 8.49 7.21 15.64
C GLN A 67 9.53 8.34 15.69
N PHE A 68 10.81 8.02 15.55
CA PHE A 68 11.86 9.02 15.48
C PHE A 68 11.72 9.88 14.22
N LEU A 69 11.48 9.26 13.06
CA LEU A 69 11.25 9.96 11.79
C LEU A 69 10.05 10.92 11.87
N SER A 70 8.94 10.48 12.47
CA SER A 70 7.72 11.28 12.64
C SER A 70 7.94 12.53 13.53
N LYS A 71 8.83 12.43 14.53
CA LYS A 71 9.11 13.51 15.49
C LYS A 71 10.21 14.46 15.03
N SER A 72 11.31 13.94 14.50
CA SER A 72 12.53 14.68 14.18
C SER A 72 12.63 15.07 12.69
N GLY A 73 11.86 14.42 11.82
CA GLY A 73 11.90 14.65 10.37
C GLY A 73 12.96 13.83 9.63
N ILE A 74 12.96 13.92 8.29
CA ILE A 74 13.82 13.10 7.40
C ILE A 74 15.31 13.46 7.54
N TYR A 75 15.62 14.75 7.70
CA TYR A 75 17.00 15.22 7.75
C TYR A 75 17.74 14.73 9.01
N GLU A 76 17.08 14.86 10.16
CA GLU A 76 17.58 14.33 11.43
C GLU A 76 17.62 12.80 11.43
N PHE A 77 16.65 12.15 10.77
CA PHE A 77 16.64 10.70 10.61
C PHE A 77 17.86 10.19 9.81
N TRP A 78 18.26 10.89 8.74
CA TRP A 78 19.40 10.48 7.92
C TRP A 78 20.75 10.59 8.66
N ASN A 79 20.86 11.56 9.58
CA ASN A 79 22.04 11.76 10.42
C ASN A 79 21.90 11.09 11.80
N TRP A 80 20.89 10.24 12.00
CA TRP A 80 20.58 9.71 13.31
C TRP A 80 21.60 8.68 13.78
N PHE A 81 22.20 8.97 14.93
CA PHE A 81 23.00 8.05 15.72
C PHE A 81 22.21 7.62 16.97
N ASP A 82 21.97 6.31 17.11
CA ASP A 82 21.29 5.72 18.26
C ASP A 82 22.34 5.28 19.29
N ASP A 83 22.48 6.08 20.35
CA ASP A 83 23.36 5.87 21.50
C ASP A 83 22.83 4.83 22.49
N ARG A 84 21.55 4.48 22.40
CA ARG A 84 20.90 3.53 23.32
C ARG A 84 21.04 2.08 22.88
N THR A 85 21.32 1.86 21.60
CA THR A 85 21.60 0.52 21.07
C THR A 85 23.09 0.23 21.06
N TRP A 86 23.46 -1.04 21.32
CA TRP A 86 24.86 -1.48 21.27
C TRP A 86 25.80 -0.70 22.19
N TYR A 87 25.43 -0.56 23.47
CA TYR A 87 26.32 0.04 24.46
C TYR A 87 27.65 -0.74 24.54
N PRO A 88 28.83 -0.10 24.51
CA PRO A 88 29.09 1.36 24.54
C PRO A 88 29.31 2.03 23.16
N LEU A 89 29.18 1.30 22.05
CA LEU A 89 29.56 1.76 20.71
C LEU A 89 28.49 2.59 20.01
N GLY A 90 27.20 2.37 20.29
CA GLY A 90 26.10 3.00 19.55
C GLY A 90 25.86 2.36 18.17
N ARG A 91 24.88 2.88 17.42
CA ARG A 91 24.61 2.47 16.03
C ARG A 91 24.18 3.66 15.19
N VAL A 92 24.85 3.86 14.04
CA VAL A 92 24.40 4.81 13.01
C VAL A 92 23.17 4.22 12.30
N ILE A 93 21.97 4.77 12.49
CA ILE A 93 20.75 4.20 11.91
C ILE A 93 20.53 4.67 10.48
N GLY A 94 20.82 5.93 10.17
CA GLY A 94 20.58 6.51 8.85
C GLY A 94 21.27 5.77 7.70
N GLY A 95 22.44 5.17 7.95
CA GLY A 95 23.19 4.40 6.96
C GLY A 95 23.09 2.87 7.06
N THR A 96 22.46 2.32 8.11
CA THR A 96 22.43 0.86 8.36
C THR A 96 21.03 0.24 8.26
N VAL A 97 20.01 1.03 7.94
CA VAL A 97 18.62 0.59 7.82
C VAL A 97 18.07 0.95 6.46
N TYR A 98 17.29 0.06 5.86
CA TYR A 98 16.56 0.37 4.64
C TYR A 98 15.37 1.31 4.95
N PRO A 99 15.40 2.56 4.46
CA PRO A 99 14.43 3.57 4.87
C PRO A 99 13.06 3.41 4.17
N GLY A 100 12.88 2.44 3.28
CA GLY A 100 11.66 2.30 2.48
C GLY A 100 10.41 2.11 3.35
N LEU A 101 10.48 1.23 4.35
CA LEU A 101 9.36 0.98 5.27
C LEU A 101 9.06 2.22 6.12
N THR A 102 10.10 2.81 6.71
CA THR A 102 9.97 3.92 7.68
C THR A 102 9.49 5.20 6.98
N LEU A 103 10.00 5.51 5.78
CA LEU A 103 9.55 6.65 4.98
C LEU A 103 8.11 6.47 4.49
N THR A 104 7.73 5.26 4.06
CA THR A 104 6.34 5.00 3.64
C THR A 104 5.37 5.17 4.82
N ALA A 105 5.71 4.63 5.99
CA ALA A 105 4.90 4.80 7.19
C ALA A 105 4.84 6.28 7.65
N GLY A 106 5.98 6.98 7.63
CA GLY A 106 6.08 8.40 8.01
C GLY A 106 5.27 9.32 7.08
N THR A 107 5.32 9.09 5.77
CA THR A 107 4.55 9.87 4.80
C THR A 107 3.06 9.65 4.95
N ILE A 108 2.60 8.41 5.09
CA ILE A 108 1.18 8.09 5.38
C ILE A 108 0.73 8.81 6.65
N TRP A 109 1.55 8.79 7.71
CA TRP A 109 1.23 9.47 8.96
C TRP A 109 1.11 10.98 8.80
N TRP A 110 2.01 11.63 8.04
CA TRP A 110 1.89 13.06 7.76
C TRP A 110 0.66 13.40 6.92
N TYR A 111 0.32 12.58 5.92
CA TYR A 111 -0.90 12.80 5.15
C TYR A 111 -2.14 12.71 6.02
N VAL A 112 -2.26 11.68 6.87
CA VAL A 112 -3.39 11.52 7.79
C VAL A 112 -3.45 12.67 8.79
N LYS A 113 -2.30 13.06 9.35
CA LYS A 113 -2.21 14.17 10.32
C LYS A 113 -2.48 15.54 9.70
N CYS A 114 -2.18 15.73 8.41
CA CYS A 114 -2.51 16.96 7.70
C CYS A 114 -4.02 17.04 7.42
N PHE A 115 -4.65 15.90 7.14
CA PHE A 115 -6.08 15.81 6.81
C PHE A 115 -7.00 15.89 8.04
N ILE A 116 -6.59 15.33 9.18
CA ILE A 116 -7.31 15.44 10.46
C ILE A 116 -6.68 16.60 11.28
N PRO A 117 -7.40 17.70 11.55
CA PRO A 117 -6.88 18.83 12.34
C PRO A 117 -6.68 18.49 13.82
#